data_AF-A0A7I4Y7L4-F1
#
_entry.id   AF-A0A7I4Y7L4-F1
#
_cell.length_a   1.000
_cell.length_b   1.000
_cell.length_c   1.000
_cell.angle_alpha   90.00
_cell.angle_beta   90.00
_cell.angle_gamma   90.00
#
_symmetry.space_group_name_H-M   'P 1'
#
loop_
_entity.id
_entity.type
_entity.pdbx_description
1 polymer ?
#
loop_
_entity_poly.entity_id
_entity_poly.type
_entity_poly.pdbx_seq_one_letter_code
_entity_poly.pdbx_strand_id
1 'polypeptide(L)'
;MEDEERVGRPSFVDHDVLLGAVEEDQRQPLRKDAKKMGVSHTVVAAHLELLGIVKKLDKWVTHDFTEQQQLKRSEVSSSLLIRSDAEPFLHRIVTCDEKWILYDNRERSAQCVGVDEPPKNFQNQVYSSRRQ
;
A
#
# COMPACT_ATOMS: atom_id res chain seq x y z
N MET A 1 14.81 39.81 30.45
CA MET A 1 14.10 38.58 30.84
C MET A 1 14.03 37.75 29.59
N GLU A 2 15.00 36.87 29.41
CA GLU A 2 14.98 35.89 28.32
C GLU A 2 14.05 34.78 28.80
N ASP A 3 12.91 34.59 28.13
CA ASP A 3 12.03 33.45 28.37
C ASP A 3 12.81 32.20 27.94
N GLU A 4 13.18 31.36 28.90
CA GLU A 4 13.72 30.03 28.62
C GLU A 4 12.72 29.25 27.76
N GLU A 5 13.22 28.59 26.72
CA GLU A 5 12.40 27.75 25.84
C GLU A 5 11.62 26.75 26.71
N ARG A 6 10.30 26.88 26.71
CA ARG A 6 9.42 25.92 27.37
C ARG A 6 9.64 24.55 26.74
N VAL A 7 10.46 23.73 27.39
CA VAL A 7 10.59 22.32 27.07
C VAL A 7 9.21 21.72 27.25
N GLY A 8 8.55 21.42 26.12
CA GLY A 8 7.23 20.81 26.11
C GLY A 8 7.23 19.49 26.90
N ARG A 9 6.03 18.93 27.13
CA ARG A 9 5.89 17.62 27.78
C ARG A 9 6.82 16.60 27.09
N PRO A 10 7.69 15.91 27.82
CA PRO A 10 8.59 14.91 27.24
C PRO A 10 7.80 13.92 26.39
N SER A 11 8.22 13.68 25.16
CA SER A 11 7.66 12.62 24.33
C SER A 11 7.96 11.29 25.02
N PHE A 12 6.94 10.70 25.64
CA PHE A 12 7.07 9.42 26.34
C PHE A 12 7.33 8.25 25.37
N VAL A 13 7.18 8.48 24.06
CA VAL A 13 7.37 7.47 23.03
C VAL A 13 8.79 7.57 22.48
N ASP A 14 9.53 6.49 22.62
CA ASP A 14 10.81 6.29 21.97
C ASP A 14 10.59 6.06 20.46
N HIS A 15 11.12 6.97 19.64
CA HIS A 15 10.99 6.93 18.18
C HIS A 15 11.68 5.72 17.56
N ASP A 16 12.82 5.29 18.11
CA ASP A 16 13.60 4.16 17.59
C ASP A 16 12.86 2.85 17.83
N VAL A 17 12.23 2.73 19.02
CA VAL A 17 11.38 1.57 19.37
C VAL A 17 10.14 1.52 18.49
N LEU A 18 9.52 2.67 18.18
CA LEU A 18 8.36 2.74 17.31
C LEU A 18 8.70 2.41 15.86
N LEU A 19 9.82 2.92 15.37
CA LEU A 19 10.31 2.62 14.02
C LEU A 19 10.61 1.13 13.87
N GLY A 20 11.35 0.54 14.82
CA GLY A 20 11.65 -0.89 14.80
C GLY A 20 10.40 -1.78 14.82
N ALA A 21 9.36 -1.39 15.57
CA ALA A 21 8.09 -2.12 15.59
C ALA A 21 7.33 -2.04 14.25
N VAL A 22 7.37 -0.89 13.57
CA VAL A 22 6.77 -0.72 12.23
C VAL A 22 7.57 -1.47 11.17
N GLU A 23 8.90 -1.48 11.27
CA GLU A 23 9.77 -2.24 10.36
C GLU A 23 9.58 -3.75 10.49
N GLU A 24 9.41 -4.25 11.73
CA GLU A 24 9.14 -5.67 12.01
C GLU A 24 7.84 -6.14 11.35
N ASP A 25 6.75 -5.39 11.49
CA ASP A 25 5.49 -5.70 10.82
C ASP A 25 4.66 -4.45 10.49
N GLN A 26 4.84 -3.99 9.25
CA GLN A 26 4.16 -2.83 8.67
C GLN A 26 2.62 -2.97 8.66
N ARG A 27 2.05 -4.17 8.82
CA ARG A 27 0.59 -4.42 8.78
C ARG A 27 -0.06 -4.44 10.16
N GLN A 28 0.72 -4.34 11.24
CA GLN A 28 0.13 -4.38 12.58
C GLN A 28 -0.81 -3.19 12.82
N PRO A 29 -1.94 -3.41 13.50
CA PRO A 29 -2.77 -2.30 13.93
C PRO A 29 -2.05 -1.50 15.02
N LEU A 30 -2.02 -0.17 14.87
CA LEU A 30 -1.48 0.81 15.83
C LEU A 30 -1.87 0.57 17.29
N ARG A 31 -3.05 -0.04 17.52
CA ARG A 31 -3.51 -0.40 18.87
C ARG A 31 -2.62 -1.43 19.57
N LYS A 32 -1.95 -2.31 18.82
CA LYS A 32 -1.01 -3.28 19.39
C LYS A 32 0.29 -2.59 19.78
N ASP A 33 0.80 -1.68 18.95
CA ASP A 33 2.02 -0.92 19.27
C ASP A 33 1.79 0.01 20.46
N ALA A 34 0.62 0.67 20.49
CA ALA A 34 0.17 1.46 21.63
C ALA A 34 0.13 0.64 22.94
N LYS A 35 -0.36 -0.61 22.89
CA LYS A 35 -0.34 -1.52 24.05
C LYS A 35 1.07 -1.93 24.46
N LYS A 36 1.96 -2.22 23.51
CA LYS A 36 3.37 -2.56 23.78
C LYS A 36 4.08 -1.40 24.49
N MET A 37 3.81 -0.17 24.07
CA MET A 37 4.43 1.05 24.59
C MET A 37 3.69 1.66 25.79
N GLY A 38 2.55 1.11 26.19
CA GLY A 38 1.73 1.65 27.29
C GLY A 38 1.13 3.04 27.01
N VAL A 39 1.02 3.46 25.74
CA VAL A 39 0.49 4.77 25.34
C VAL A 39 -0.86 4.65 24.63
N SER A 40 -1.54 5.79 24.48
CA SER A 40 -2.77 5.84 23.68
C SER A 40 -2.46 5.75 22.17
N HIS A 41 -3.36 5.13 21.41
CA HIS A 41 -3.19 4.96 19.96
C HIS A 41 -3.08 6.29 19.19
N THR A 42 -3.68 7.38 19.70
CA THR A 42 -3.60 8.72 19.10
C THR A 42 -2.21 9.31 19.21
N VAL A 43 -1.50 9.04 20.32
CA VAL A 43 -0.11 9.48 20.51
C VAL A 43 0.81 8.73 19.55
N VAL A 44 0.60 7.43 19.36
CA VAL A 44 1.34 6.65 18.35
C VAL A 44 1.10 7.18 16.94
N ALA A 45 -0.16 7.49 16.58
CA ALA A 45 -0.48 8.05 15.27
C ALA A 45 0.21 9.40 15.03
N ALA A 46 0.15 10.32 16.01
CA ALA A 46 0.81 11.62 15.91
C ALA A 46 2.34 11.49 15.76
N HIS A 47 2.96 10.53 16.47
CA HIS A 47 4.39 10.29 16.33
C HIS A 47 4.77 9.67 14.98
N LEU A 48 3.93 8.81 14.40
CA LEU A 48 4.17 8.30 13.05
C LEU A 48 4.04 9.40 11.99
N GLU A 49 3.10 10.32 12.14
CA GLU A 49 2.99 11.50 11.27
C GLU A 49 4.26 12.37 11.35
N LEU A 50 4.81 12.58 12.55
CA LEU A 50 6.08 13.30 12.75
C LEU A 50 7.28 12.58 12.09
N LEU A 51 7.27 11.25 12.07
CA LEU A 51 8.29 10.43 11.41
C LEU A 51 8.07 10.30 9.89
N GLY A 52 7.01 10.90 9.33
CA GLY A 52 6.68 10.78 7.92
C GLY A 52 6.21 9.38 7.52
N ILE A 53 5.67 8.61 8.47
CA ILE A 53 5.09 7.28 8.22
C ILE A 53 3.58 7.42 8.10
N VAL A 54 3.03 6.98 6.98
CA VAL A 54 1.60 7.06 6.69
C VAL A 54 1.04 5.67 6.41
N LYS A 55 -0.23 5.49 6.77
CA LYS A 55 -0.93 4.24 6.50
C LYS A 55 -1.46 4.24 5.06
N LYS A 56 -0.89 3.39 4.20
CA LYS A 56 -1.26 3.23 2.79
C LYS A 56 -1.96 1.89 2.58
N LEU A 57 -2.95 1.87 1.67
CA LEU A 57 -3.59 0.62 1.26
C LEU A 57 -2.64 -0.25 0.45
N ASP A 58 -2.77 -1.56 0.61
CA ASP A 58 -1.98 -2.51 -0.18
C ASP A 58 -2.31 -2.40 -1.68
N LYS A 59 -1.27 -2.54 -2.49
CA LYS A 59 -1.40 -2.68 -3.95
C LYS A 59 -1.65 -4.15 -4.27
N TRP A 60 -2.80 -4.46 -4.86
CA TRP A 60 -3.00 -5.75 -5.50
C TRP A 60 -2.20 -5.76 -6.79
N VAL A 61 -1.30 -6.72 -6.90
CA VAL A 61 -0.64 -7.04 -8.16
C VAL A 61 -1.13 -8.43 -8.57
N THR A 62 -1.75 -8.50 -9.73
CA THR A 62 -2.47 -9.69 -10.19
C THR A 62 -1.52 -10.85 -10.49
N HIS A 63 -0.28 -10.55 -10.89
CA HIS A 63 0.78 -11.53 -11.12
C HIS A 63 2.16 -10.86 -11.18
N ASP A 64 3.17 -11.61 -10.75
CA ASP A 64 4.57 -11.23 -10.94
C ASP A 64 4.94 -11.50 -12.41
N PHE A 65 5.25 -10.43 -13.15
CA PHE A 65 5.61 -10.53 -14.56
C PHE A 65 7.08 -10.96 -14.74
N THR A 66 7.33 -11.92 -15.62
CA THR A 66 8.68 -12.17 -16.15
C THR A 66 9.13 -11.01 -17.05
N GLU A 67 10.43 -10.74 -17.15
CA GLU A 67 10.98 -9.68 -18.02
C GLU A 67 10.47 -9.78 -19.47
N GLN A 68 10.39 -10.99 -20.03
CA GLN A 68 9.83 -11.23 -21.37
C GLN A 68 8.36 -10.81 -21.49
N GLN A 69 7.55 -11.05 -20.45
CA GLN A 69 6.15 -10.63 -20.43
C GLN A 69 6.02 -9.11 -20.34
N GLN A 70 6.92 -8.44 -19.59
CA GLN A 70 6.96 -6.98 -19.50
C GLN A 70 7.33 -6.36 -20.85
N LEU A 71 8.37 -6.88 -21.52
CA LEU A 71 8.79 -6.43 -22.84
C LEU A 71 7.68 -6.59 -23.87
N LYS A 72 7.05 -7.76 -23.94
CA LYS A 72 5.94 -8.02 -24.87
C LYS A 72 4.76 -7.07 -24.65
N ARG A 73 4.42 -6.78 -23.39
CA ARG A 73 3.37 -5.81 -23.06
C ARG A 73 3.75 -4.39 -23.48
N SER A 74 5.00 -3.99 -23.28
CA SER A 74 5.51 -2.68 -23.69
C SER A 74 5.47 -2.51 -25.21
N GLU A 75 5.90 -3.53 -25.95
CA GLU A 75 5.90 -3.53 -27.42
C GLU A 75 4.48 -3.44 -27.99
N VAL A 76 3.55 -4.27 -27.48
CA VAL A 76 2.14 -4.21 -27.91
C VAL A 76 1.52 -2.85 -27.56
N SER A 77 1.79 -2.31 -26.38
CA SER A 77 1.25 -1.01 -25.99
C SER A 77 1.79 0.13 -26.87
N SER A 78 3.08 0.11 -27.18
CA SER A 78 3.74 1.11 -28.04
C SER A 78 3.19 1.06 -29.47
N SER A 79 3.04 -0.14 -30.03
CA SER A 79 2.46 -0.30 -31.38
C SER A 79 1.01 0.15 -31.46
N LEU A 80 0.19 -0.15 -30.43
CA LEU A 80 -1.19 0.31 -30.36
C LEU A 80 -1.29 1.83 -30.19
N LEU A 81 -0.38 2.46 -29.46
CA LEU A 81 -0.31 3.91 -29.28
C LEU A 81 0.03 4.62 -30.60
N ILE A 82 1.05 4.14 -31.32
CA ILE A 82 1.40 4.67 -32.65
C ILE A 82 0.21 4.56 -33.60
N ARG A 83 -0.50 3.42 -33.56
CA ARG A 83 -1.69 3.22 -34.38
C ARG A 83 -2.82 4.17 -33.98
N SER A 84 -3.03 4.44 -32.69
CA SER A 84 -4.11 5.32 -32.23
C SER A 84 -3.86 6.78 -32.62
N ASP A 85 -2.60 7.19 -32.64
CA ASP A 85 -2.21 8.54 -33.06
C ASP A 85 -2.38 8.74 -34.56
N ALA A 86 -2.11 7.68 -35.36
CA ALA A 86 -2.29 7.72 -36.81
C ALA A 86 -3.77 7.64 -37.24
N GLU A 87 -4.55 6.75 -36.63
CA GLU A 87 -5.99 6.61 -36.87
C GLU A 87 -6.71 6.30 -35.55
N PRO A 88 -7.57 7.21 -35.04
CA PRO A 88 -8.33 6.95 -33.82
C PRO A 88 -9.29 5.77 -33.97
N PHE A 89 -8.90 4.58 -33.49
CA PHE A 89 -9.68 3.34 -33.66
C PHE A 89 -10.49 2.94 -32.41
N LEU A 90 -10.36 3.68 -31.30
CA LEU A 90 -11.00 3.33 -30.02
C LEU A 90 -12.54 3.21 -30.13
N HIS A 91 -13.17 4.05 -30.97
CA HIS A 91 -14.62 4.02 -31.20
C HIS A 91 -15.13 2.72 -31.85
N ARG A 92 -14.23 1.91 -32.43
CA ARG A 92 -14.56 0.64 -33.10
C ARG A 92 -14.37 -0.57 -32.20
N ILE A 93 -13.75 -0.40 -31.03
CA ILE A 93 -13.42 -1.52 -30.15
C ILE A 93 -14.68 -1.93 -29.38
N VAL A 94 -15.04 -3.20 -29.50
CA VAL A 94 -15.99 -3.88 -28.61
C VAL A 94 -15.19 -4.83 -27.73
N THR A 95 -15.22 -4.63 -26.41
CA THR A 95 -14.57 -5.51 -25.43
C THR A 95 -15.61 -6.35 -24.68
N CYS A 96 -15.22 -7.56 -24.28
CA CYS A 96 -16.01 -8.43 -23.42
C CYS A 96 -15.05 -9.17 -22.48
N ASP A 97 -15.42 -9.28 -21.21
CA ASP A 97 -14.69 -10.08 -20.22
C ASP A 97 -15.67 -10.61 -19.18
N GLU A 98 -15.33 -11.73 -18.55
CA GLU A 98 -16.14 -12.37 -17.53
C GLU A 98 -15.65 -11.97 -16.13
N LYS A 99 -16.56 -11.47 -15.29
CA LYS A 99 -16.26 -11.12 -13.90
C LYS A 99 -17.10 -11.93 -12.93
N TRP A 100 -16.43 -12.67 -12.06
CA TRP A 100 -17.06 -13.33 -10.93
C TRP A 100 -17.54 -12.30 -9.90
N ILE A 101 -18.81 -12.42 -9.47
CA ILE A 101 -19.38 -11.64 -8.36
C ILE A 101 -19.34 -12.52 -7.12
N LEU A 102 -18.46 -12.16 -6.17
CA LEU A 102 -18.32 -12.86 -4.90
C LEU A 102 -19.36 -12.38 -3.90
N TYR A 103 -19.83 -13.30 -3.04
CA TYR A 103 -20.81 -13.00 -2.00
C TYR A 103 -20.22 -12.16 -0.86
N ASP A 104 -18.98 -12.43 -0.47
CA ASP A 104 -18.21 -11.66 0.50
C ASP A 104 -16.94 -11.11 -0.17
N ASN A 105 -16.83 -9.79 -0.25
CA ASN A 105 -15.71 -9.10 -0.87
C ASN A 105 -14.90 -8.39 0.22
N ARG A 106 -13.94 -9.12 0.82
CA ARG A 106 -13.10 -8.58 1.89
C ARG A 106 -12.29 -7.37 1.42
N GLU A 107 -12.29 -6.34 2.25
CA GLU A 107 -11.53 -5.11 2.02
C GLU A 107 -10.02 -5.32 2.18
N ARG A 108 -9.24 -4.43 1.56
CA ARG A 108 -7.77 -4.50 1.54
C ARG A 108 -7.20 -4.24 2.92
N SER A 109 -6.11 -4.94 3.26
CA SER A 109 -5.24 -4.53 4.35
C SER A 109 -4.47 -3.25 4.00
N ALA A 110 -4.00 -2.57 5.02
CA ALA A 110 -3.19 -1.36 4.92
C ALA A 110 -1.88 -1.54 5.68
N GLN A 111 -0.81 -0.98 5.13
CA GLN A 111 0.54 -0.99 5.67
C GLN A 111 0.94 0.42 6.11
N CYS A 112 1.70 0.52 7.20
CA CYS A 112 2.40 1.74 7.61
C CYS A 112 3.74 1.81 6.85
N VAL A 113 3.87 2.82 5.98
CA VAL A 113 5.01 2.96 5.07
C VAL A 113 5.41 4.45 5.00
N GLY A 114 6.68 4.76 4.75
CA GLY A 114 7.15 6.14 4.56
C GLY A 114 6.36 6.87 3.47
N VAL A 115 6.25 8.20 3.57
CA VAL A 115 5.49 9.04 2.62
C VAL A 115 5.89 8.81 1.16
N ASP A 116 7.18 8.62 0.88
CA ASP A 116 7.68 8.45 -0.48
C ASP A 116 7.76 6.98 -0.94
N GLU A 117 7.62 6.03 -0.02
CA GLU A 117 7.78 4.61 -0.32
C GLU A 117 6.43 3.97 -0.74
N PRO A 118 6.38 3.20 -1.83
CA PRO A 118 5.16 2.51 -2.24
C PRO A 118 4.80 1.38 -1.26
N PRO A 119 3.50 1.12 -1.02
CA PRO A 119 3.09 -0.02 -0.20
C PRO A 119 3.50 -1.33 -0.87
N LYS A 120 3.91 -2.32 -0.08
CA LYS A 120 4.32 -3.63 -0.60
C LYS A 120 3.12 -4.35 -1.21
N ASN A 121 3.39 -5.12 -2.26
CA ASN A 121 2.38 -5.83 -3.01
C ASN A 121 1.73 -6.93 -2.18
N PHE A 122 0.44 -7.14 -2.39
CA PHE A 122 -0.28 -8.30 -1.87
C PHE A 122 -0.58 -9.24 -3.04
N GLN A 123 -0.13 -10.50 -2.94
CA GLN A 123 -0.44 -11.54 -3.92
C GLN A 123 -1.90 -11.96 -3.77
N ASN A 124 -2.67 -11.91 -4.86
CA ASN A 124 -4.03 -12.44 -4.87
C ASN A 124 -4.02 -13.92 -4.44
N GLN A 125 -4.91 -14.31 -3.52
CA GLN A 125 -5.17 -15.72 -3.28
C GLN A 125 -5.77 -16.32 -4.56
N VAL A 126 -5.02 -17.19 -5.23
CA VAL A 126 -5.56 -18.04 -6.28
C VAL A 126 -6.51 -19.01 -5.59
N TYR A 127 -7.82 -18.79 -5.72
CA TYR A 127 -8.81 -19.76 -5.26
C TYR A 127 -8.59 -21.06 -6.05
N SER A 128 -7.98 -22.06 -5.41
CA SER A 128 -7.92 -23.40 -5.98
C SER A 128 -9.30 -24.02 -5.82
N SER A 129 -10.00 -24.22 -6.93
CA SER A 129 -11.23 -25.00 -6.94
C SER A 129 -10.92 -26.42 -6.45
N ARG A 130 -11.28 -26.75 -5.21
CA ARG A 130 -11.45 -28.15 -4.80
C ARG A 130 -12.59 -28.72 -5.62
N ARG A 131 -12.25 -29.48 -6.66
CA ARG A 131 -13.20 -30.46 -7.21
C ARG A 131 -13.38 -31.53 -6.14
N GLN A 132 -14.61 -31.65 -5.63
CA GLN A 132 -15.05 -32.86 -4.92
C GLN A 132 -15.18 -34.01 -5.91
#